data_AF-A0A352JU83-F1
#
_entry.id   AF-A0A352JU83-F1
#
_cell.length_a   1.000
_cell.length_b   1.000
_cell.length_c   1.000
_cell.angle_alpha   90.00
_cell.angle_beta   90.00
_cell.angle_gamma   90.00
#
_symmetry.space_group_name_H-M   'P 1'
#
loop_
_entity.id
_entity.type
_entity.pdbx_description
1 polymer ?
#
loop_
_entity_poly.entity_id
_entity_poly.type
_entity_poly.pdbx_seq_one_letter_code
_entity_poly.pdbx_strand_id
1 'polypeptide(L)' 'AEAGAICSGQDQKTCDMLRSFGENLGLAFQITDDLLDLIGESTKTGKSLGSDIREGWVTLPLIYALRN' A
#
# COMPACT_ATOMS: atom_id res chain seq x y z
N ALA A 1 -13.34 4.43 0.74
CA ALA A 1 -14.16 4.24 1.95
C ALA A 1 -15.00 5.49 2.26
N GLU A 2 -14.36 6.65 2.50
CA GLU A 2 -15.05 7.93 2.75
C GLU A 2 -16.11 8.30 1.71
N ALA A 3 -15.82 8.21 0.41
CA ALA A 3 -16.77 8.54 -0.64
C ALA A 3 -18.10 7.75 -0.53
N GLY A 4 -18.04 6.48 -0.07
CA GLY A 4 -19.24 5.68 0.19
C GLY A 4 -20.06 6.21 1.37
N ALA A 5 -19.39 6.72 2.41
CA ALA A 5 -20.04 7.36 3.56
C ALA A 5 -20.74 8.67 3.15
N ILE A 6 -20.09 9.49 2.33
CA ILE A 6 -20.67 10.73 1.79
C ILE A 6 -21.91 10.42 0.94
N CYS A 7 -21.79 9.49 -0.01
CA CYS A 7 -22.91 9.11 -0.89
C CYS A 7 -24.10 8.49 -0.13
N SER A 8 -23.87 7.95 1.07
CA SER A 8 -24.92 7.41 1.95
C SER A 8 -25.41 8.40 3.00
N GLY A 9 -25.02 9.67 2.92
CA GLY A 9 -25.50 10.73 3.81
C GLY A 9 -25.05 10.57 5.26
N GLN A 10 -23.91 9.92 5.51
CA GLN A 10 -23.37 9.78 6.86
C GLN A 10 -22.86 11.10 7.43
N ASP A 11 -22.75 11.17 8.77
CA ASP A 11 -22.19 12.34 9.44
C ASP A 11 -20.68 12.51 9.19
N GLN A 12 -20.17 13.71 9.46
CA GLN A 12 -18.76 14.05 9.25
C GLN A 12 -17.82 13.15 10.05
N LYS A 13 -18.19 12.80 11.28
CA LYS A 13 -17.37 11.94 12.15
C LYS A 13 -17.17 10.56 11.52
N THR A 14 -18.23 9.99 10.95
CA THR A 14 -18.22 8.69 10.28
C THR A 14 -17.39 8.75 8.99
N CYS A 15 -17.53 9.82 8.21
CA CYS A 15 -16.70 10.07 7.03
C CYS A 15 -15.21 10.13 7.40
N ASP A 16 -14.85 10.87 8.46
CA ASP A 16 -13.47 11.03 8.91
C ASP A 16 -12.86 9.72 9.43
N MET A 17 -13.65 8.92 10.16
CA MET A 17 -13.24 7.58 10.59
C MET A 17 -12.96 6.66 9.39
N LEU A 18 -13.84 6.68 8.38
CA LEU A 18 -13.67 5.85 7.19
C LEU A 18 -12.53 6.34 6.28
N ARG A 19 -12.25 7.64 6.25
CA ARG A 19 -11.05 8.18 5.61
C ARG A 19 -9.80 7.64 6.28
N SER A 20 -9.69 7.81 7.59
CA SER A 20 -8.54 7.39 8.39
C SER A 20 -8.32 5.87 8.29
N PHE A 21 -9.40 5.09 8.29
CA PHE A 21 -9.33 3.66 8.05
C PHE A 21 -8.77 3.32 6.66
N GLY A 22 -9.31 3.95 5.60
CA GLY A 22 -8.87 3.72 4.23
C GLY A 22 -7.41 4.11 3.99
N GLU A 23 -6.96 5.23 4.56
CA GLU A 23 -5.58 5.69 4.49
C GLU A 23 -4.62 4.70 5.15
N ASN A 24 -4.90 4.31 6.40
CA ASN A 24 -4.03 3.37 7.12
C ASN A 24 -3.99 2.00 6.46
N LEU A 25 -5.14 1.49 5.99
CA LEU A 25 -5.21 0.23 5.28
C LEU A 25 -4.43 0.32 3.95
N GLY A 26 -4.60 1.40 3.19
CA GLY A 26 -3.91 1.61 1.92
C GLY A 26 -2.40 1.69 2.10
N LEU A 27 -1.92 2.42 3.11
CA LEU A 27 -0.50 2.50 3.45
C LEU A 27 0.07 1.13 3.82
N ALA A 28 -0.59 0.39 4.72
CA ALA A 28 -0.16 -0.94 5.11
C ALA A 28 -0.13 -1.91 3.91
N PHE A 29 -1.14 -1.82 3.03
CA PHE A 29 -1.21 -2.64 1.82
C PHE A 29 -0.06 -2.33 0.87
N GLN A 30 0.23 -1.05 0.58
CA GLN A 30 1.29 -0.68 -0.34
C GLN A 30 2.68 -1.06 0.18
N ILE A 31 2.97 -0.83 1.47
CA ILE A 31 4.24 -1.26 2.08
C ILE A 31 4.41 -2.78 1.96
N THR A 32 3.31 -3.53 2.11
CA THR A 32 3.33 -4.98 1.95
C THR A 32 3.55 -5.39 0.50
N ASP A 33 2.92 -4.73 -0.47
CA ASP A 33 3.12 -5.01 -1.91
C ASP A 33 4.57 -4.73 -2.33
N ASP A 34 5.14 -3.58 -1.95
CA ASP A 34 6.54 -3.23 -2.22
C ASP A 34 7.51 -4.26 -1.61
N LEU A 35 7.20 -4.77 -0.41
CA LEU A 35 8.01 -5.81 0.25
C LEU A 35 7.87 -7.15 -0.47
N LEU A 36 6.65 -7.52 -0.88
CA LEU A 36 6.40 -8.75 -1.63
C LEU A 36 7.03 -8.72 -3.03
N ASP A 37 7.09 -7.55 -3.67
CA ASP A 37 7.87 -7.40 -4.91
C ASP A 37 9.34 -7.71 -4.67
N LEU A 38 9.93 -7.17 -3.60
CA LEU A 38 11.35 -7.28 -3.34
C LEU A 38 11.79 -8.68 -2.84
N ILE A 39 11.07 -9.26 -1.88
CA ILE A 39 11.48 -10.48 -1.15
C ILE A 39 10.44 -11.60 -1.16
N GLY A 40 9.34 -11.45 -1.89
CA GLY A 40 8.28 -12.45 -1.95
C GLY A 40 8.69 -13.75 -2.65
N GLU A 41 7.76 -14.70 -2.69
CA GLU A 41 7.90 -15.92 -3.48
C GLU A 41 7.14 -15.76 -4.81
N SER A 42 7.85 -15.82 -5.95
CA SER A 42 7.26 -15.66 -7.29
C SER A 42 6.09 -16.60 -7.58
N THR A 43 6.11 -17.81 -6.99
CA THR A 43 5.05 -18.81 -7.11
C THR A 43 3.75 -18.42 -6.40
N LYS A 44 3.81 -17.53 -5.41
CA LYS A 44 2.67 -17.05 -4.62
C LYS A 44 2.18 -15.67 -5.06
N THR A 45 3.06 -14.82 -5.58
CA THR A 45 2.71 -13.46 -6.00
C THR A 45 2.19 -13.39 -7.43
N GLY A 46 2.49 -14.39 -8.27
CA GLY A 46 2.13 -14.38 -9.70
C GLY A 46 2.84 -13.28 -10.51
N LYS A 47 3.79 -12.58 -9.91
CA LYS A 47 4.60 -11.50 -10.50
C LYS A 47 6.08 -11.90 -10.53
N SER A 48 6.83 -11.29 -11.43
CA SER A 48 8.30 -11.38 -11.42
C SER A 48 8.85 -10.54 -10.27
N LEU A 49 9.55 -11.15 -9.30
CA LEU A 49 10.14 -10.45 -8.15
C LEU A 49 11.07 -9.31 -8.59
N GLY A 50 11.04 -8.19 -7.88
CA GLY A 50 11.89 -7.01 -8.09
C GLY A 50 11.55 -6.24 -9.36
N SER A 51 10.28 -6.22 -9.77
CA SER A 51 9.88 -5.39 -10.93
C SER A 51 10.16 -3.93 -10.66
N ASP A 52 9.92 -3.46 -9.44
CA ASP A 52 10.06 -2.04 -9.10
C ASP A 52 11.49 -1.57 -9.31
N ILE A 53 12.47 -2.36 -8.86
CA ILE A 53 13.89 -2.07 -9.05
C ILE A 53 14.25 -2.07 -10.54
N ARG A 54 13.74 -3.02 -11.32
CA ARG A 54 14.02 -3.09 -12.77
C ARG A 54 13.43 -1.91 -13.53
N GLU A 55 12.31 -1.38 -13.07
CA GLU A 55 11.65 -0.20 -13.63
C GLU A 55 12.27 1.12 -13.12
N GLY A 56 13.26 1.03 -12.22
CA GLY A 56 13.97 2.18 -11.66
C GLY A 56 13.21 2.88 -10.54
N TRP A 57 12.20 2.24 -9.96
CA TRP A 57 11.43 2.77 -8.85
C TRP A 57 12.17 2.51 -7.54
N VAL A 58 12.22 3.53 -6.69
CA VAL A 58 12.87 3.47 -5.38
C VAL A 58 11.79 3.45 -4.32
N THR A 59 11.46 2.24 -3.84
CA THR A 59 10.44 2.00 -2.82
C THR A 59 11.03 2.00 -1.40
N LEU A 60 10.15 2.04 -0.39
CA LEU A 60 10.56 2.16 1.01
C LEU A 60 11.52 1.06 1.49
N PRO A 61 11.33 -0.23 1.14
CA PRO A 61 12.28 -1.29 1.51
C PRO A 61 13.70 -1.03 0.98
N LEU A 62 13.83 -0.56 -0.26
CA LEU A 62 15.14 -0.24 -0.86
C LEU A 62 15.81 0.95 -0.18
N ILE A 63 15.04 2.00 0.14
CA ILE A 63 15.55 3.16 0.88
C ILE A 63 16.13 2.74 2.24
N TYR A 64 15.45 1.84 2.94
CA TYR A 64 15.94 1.31 4.22
C TYR A 64 17.17 0.43 4.05
N ALA A 65 17.23 -0.40 3.01
CA ALA A 65 18.39 -1.24 2.72
C ALA A 65 19.65 -0.41 2.43
N LEU A 66 19.52 0.73 1.73
CA LEU A 66 20.64 1.61 1.37
C LEU A 66 21.12 2.52 2.51
N ARG A 67 20.37 2.62 3.62
CA ARG A 67 20.72 3.45 4.78
C ARG A 67 21.59 2.73 5.82
N ASN A 68 21.80 1.42 5.66
CA ASN A 68 22.67 0.58 6.49
C ASN A 68 23.90 0.12 5.71
#